data_AF-A0A6I9NJ88-F1
#
_entry.id   AF-A0A6I9NJ88-F1
#
_cell.length_a   1.000
_cell.length_b   1.000
_cell.length_c   1.000
_cell.angle_alpha   90.00
_cell.angle_beta   90.00
_cell.angle_gamma   90.00
#
_symmetry.space_group_name_H-M   'P 1'
#
loop_
_entity.id
_entity.type
_entity.pdbx_description
1 polymer ?
#
loop_
_entity_poly.entity_id
_entity_poly.type
_entity_poly.pdbx_seq_one_letter_code
_entity_poly.pdbx_strand_id
1 'polypeptide(L)'
;MVRELYHQRNDHLVEREINEVDKFTTERFRRGRPFHLLFHRYTSNSTDTEREMEFSSDRGEDLLRRVESSDEMTESFEGRRDFLYCRHVVFQPQIKLSREDLESHLKVREIEVKH
;
A
#
# COMPACT_ATOMS: atom_id res chain seq x y z
N MET A 1 2.83 18.84 -13.97
CA MET A 1 1.77 17.84 -13.74
C MET A 1 1.38 17.25 -15.08
N VAL A 2 1.32 15.93 -15.17
CA VAL A 2 0.93 15.19 -16.38
C VAL A 2 -0.30 14.37 -16.04
N ARG A 3 -1.31 14.36 -16.92
CA ARG A 3 -2.55 13.62 -16.73
C ARG A 3 -2.84 12.75 -17.95
N GLU A 4 -3.14 11.49 -17.70
CA GLU A 4 -3.44 10.46 -18.69
C GLU A 4 -4.86 9.94 -18.44
N LEU A 5 -5.66 9.82 -19.51
CA LEU A 5 -7.01 9.30 -19.46
C LEU A 5 -7.09 8.00 -20.26
N TYR A 6 -7.71 6.99 -19.64
CA TYR A 6 -7.75 5.63 -20.15
C TYR A 6 -9.18 5.15 -20.34
N HIS A 7 -9.38 4.43 -21.43
CA HIS A 7 -10.65 3.82 -21.79
C HIS A 7 -10.43 2.32 -21.95
N GLN A 8 -11.33 1.50 -21.38
CA GLN A 8 -11.38 0.05 -21.58
C GLN A 8 -10.11 -0.72 -21.18
N ARG A 9 -9.36 -0.26 -20.18
CA ARG A 9 -8.29 -1.07 -19.60
C ARG A 9 -8.85 -2.21 -18.77
N ASN A 10 -8.25 -3.39 -18.89
CA ASN A 10 -8.63 -4.60 -18.13
C ASN A 10 -8.43 -4.44 -16.61
N ASP A 11 -7.52 -3.56 -16.18
CA ASP A 11 -7.28 -3.24 -14.77
C ASP A 11 -8.19 -2.13 -14.23
N HIS A 12 -9.18 -1.70 -15.03
CA HIS A 12 -10.15 -0.65 -14.72
C HIS A 12 -9.56 0.75 -14.47
N LEU A 13 -8.26 0.97 -14.72
CA LEU A 13 -7.64 2.29 -14.61
C LEU A 13 -8.29 3.25 -15.62
N VAL A 14 -8.77 4.39 -15.12
CA VAL A 14 -9.38 5.46 -15.95
C VAL A 14 -8.53 6.69 -16.03
N GLU A 15 -7.71 6.93 -15.02
CA GLU A 15 -6.96 8.14 -14.92
C GLU A 15 -5.68 7.88 -14.14
N ARG A 16 -4.59 8.41 -14.66
CA ARG A 16 -3.34 8.56 -13.93
C ARG A 16 -2.89 10.01 -13.99
N GLU A 17 -2.46 10.51 -12.86
CA GLU A 17 -1.92 11.85 -12.70
C GLU A 17 -0.54 11.75 -12.06
N ILE A 18 0.48 12.35 -12.68
CA ILE A 18 1.85 12.37 -12.18
C ILE A 18 2.23 13.81 -11.86
N ASN A 19 2.51 14.05 -10.59
CA ASN A 19 3.03 15.31 -10.09
C ASN A 19 4.53 15.18 -9.82
N GLU A 20 5.33 15.68 -10.75
CA GLU A 20 6.80 15.68 -10.64
C GLU A 20 7.37 16.62 -9.58
N VAL A 21 6.58 17.60 -9.10
CA VAL A 21 7.01 18.51 -8.04
C VAL A 21 6.95 17.79 -6.70
N ASP A 22 5.81 17.17 -6.40
CA ASP A 22 5.57 16.50 -5.12
C ASP A 22 5.94 15.01 -5.14
N LYS A 23 6.41 14.50 -6.30
CA LYS A 23 6.76 13.09 -6.55
C LYS A 23 5.64 12.09 -6.29
N PHE A 24 4.39 12.52 -6.38
CA PHE A 24 3.22 11.66 -6.27
C PHE A 24 2.69 11.23 -7.63
N THR A 25 2.30 9.97 -7.71
CA THR A 25 1.40 9.45 -8.73
C THR A 25 0.04 9.17 -8.10
N THR A 26 -1.02 9.61 -8.76
CA THR A 26 -2.41 9.36 -8.35
C THR A 26 -3.13 8.59 -9.45
N GLU A 27 -3.74 7.48 -9.10
CA GLU A 27 -4.47 6.59 -9.98
C GLU A 27 -5.92 6.47 -9.53
N ARG A 28 -6.85 6.51 -10.50
CA ARG A 28 -8.28 6.32 -10.27
C ARG A 28 -8.79 5.16 -11.11
N PHE A 29 -9.64 4.34 -10.51
CA PHE A 29 -10.15 3.11 -11.09
C PHE A 29 -11.68 3.11 -11.14
N ARG A 30 -12.25 2.43 -12.14
CA ARG A 30 -13.69 2.11 -12.13
C ARG A 30 -13.95 0.99 -11.11
N ARG A 31 -15.19 0.94 -10.63
CA ARG A 31 -15.71 -0.20 -9.86
C ARG A 31 -15.58 -1.51 -10.66
N GLY A 32 -15.52 -2.63 -9.94
CA GLY A 32 -15.41 -3.98 -10.51
C GLY A 32 -13.98 -4.52 -10.64
N ARG A 33 -12.96 -3.74 -10.24
CA ARG A 33 -11.56 -4.19 -10.22
C ARG A 33 -11.33 -5.24 -9.12
N PRO A 34 -10.44 -6.22 -9.33
CA PRO A 34 -9.87 -7.02 -8.24
C PRO A 34 -9.37 -6.14 -7.08
N PHE A 35 -9.62 -6.58 -5.85
CA PHE A 35 -9.34 -5.86 -4.61
C PHE A 35 -10.15 -4.57 -4.36
N HIS A 36 -11.11 -4.25 -5.23
CA HIS A 36 -12.07 -3.14 -5.04
C HIS A 36 -11.44 -1.75 -4.88
N LEU A 37 -10.18 -1.56 -5.26
CA LEU A 37 -9.48 -0.28 -5.17
C LEU A 37 -10.11 0.73 -6.14
N LEU A 38 -10.43 1.93 -5.66
CA LEU A 38 -11.00 3.04 -6.43
C LEU A 38 -9.99 4.18 -6.63
N PHE A 39 -9.13 4.37 -5.64
CA PHE A 39 -8.14 5.44 -5.61
C PHE A 39 -6.83 4.90 -5.04
N HIS A 40 -5.71 5.29 -5.64
CA HIS A 40 -4.38 5.03 -5.11
C HIS A 40 -3.47 6.21 -5.38
N ARG A 41 -2.94 6.82 -4.33
CA ARG A 41 -1.93 7.86 -4.42
C ARG A 41 -0.67 7.37 -3.73
N TYR A 42 0.47 7.47 -4.41
CA TYR A 42 1.73 6.96 -3.90
C TYR A 42 2.92 7.77 -4.38
N THR A 43 3.99 7.79 -3.59
CA THR A 43 5.28 8.36 -3.97
C THR A 43 5.98 7.46 -5.01
N SER A 44 6.56 8.09 -6.03
CA SER A 44 7.36 7.38 -7.05
C SER A 44 8.73 6.92 -6.53
N ASN A 45 9.14 7.40 -5.35
CA ASN A 45 10.43 7.10 -4.76
C ASN A 45 10.39 5.75 -4.03
N SER A 46 11.30 4.84 -4.38
CA SER A 46 11.38 3.50 -3.78
C SER A 46 11.71 3.48 -2.28
N THR A 47 12.24 4.58 -1.74
CA THR A 47 12.64 4.65 -0.32
C THR A 47 11.55 5.16 0.61
N ASP A 48 10.62 5.96 0.10
CA ASP A 48 9.55 6.56 0.89
C ASP A 48 8.27 5.81 0.59
N THR A 49 7.76 5.06 1.57
CA THR A 49 6.51 4.33 1.42
C THR A 49 5.38 5.24 1.84
N GLU A 50 5.02 6.26 1.06
CA GLU A 50 3.80 7.03 1.31
C GLU A 50 2.72 6.58 0.34
N ARG A 51 1.63 6.03 0.87
CA ARG A 51 0.50 5.52 0.09
C ARG A 51 -0.82 5.88 0.73
N GLU A 52 -1.78 6.16 -0.12
CA GLU A 52 -3.17 6.40 0.24
C GLU A 52 -4.06 5.62 -0.71
N MET A 53 -4.99 4.86 -0.16
CA MET A 53 -5.87 3.96 -0.90
C MET A 53 -7.30 4.12 -0.43
N GLU A 54 -8.24 4.15 -1.38
CA GLU A 54 -9.68 4.07 -1.09
C GLU A 54 -10.29 2.87 -1.81
N PHE A 55 -11.22 2.20 -1.14
CA PHE A 55 -11.83 0.96 -1.58
C PHE A 55 -13.34 1.11 -1.76
N SER A 56 -13.92 0.37 -2.71
CA SER A 56 -15.36 0.25 -2.88
C SER A 56 -15.96 -0.57 -1.75
N SER A 57 -17.14 -0.17 -1.28
CA SER A 57 -17.94 -0.93 -0.33
C SER A 57 -18.35 -2.31 -0.84
N ASP A 58 -18.32 -2.52 -2.17
CA ASP A 58 -18.58 -3.83 -2.81
C ASP A 58 -17.62 -4.94 -2.34
N ARG A 59 -16.51 -4.58 -1.68
CA ARG A 59 -15.54 -5.54 -1.13
C ARG A 59 -16.12 -6.41 -0.03
N GLY A 60 -17.15 -5.93 0.69
CA GLY A 60 -17.76 -6.63 1.82
C GLY A 60 -16.85 -6.82 3.06
N GLU A 61 -15.61 -6.34 3.02
CA GLU A 61 -14.66 -6.41 4.14
C GLU A 61 -14.59 -5.10 4.94
N ASP A 62 -15.54 -4.19 4.69
CA ASP A 62 -15.78 -2.94 5.44
C ASP A 62 -14.62 -1.93 5.46
N LEU A 63 -13.45 -2.25 4.87
CA LEU A 63 -12.32 -1.33 4.74
C LEU A 63 -12.63 -0.26 3.69
N LEU A 64 -12.66 0.99 4.12
CA LEU A 64 -12.91 2.14 3.25
C LEU A 64 -11.63 2.79 2.76
N ARG A 65 -10.69 3.03 3.67
CA ARG A 65 -9.47 3.81 3.39
C ARG A 65 -8.28 3.25 4.14
N ARG A 66 -7.12 3.30 3.50
CA ARG A 66 -5.83 3.01 4.11
C ARG A 66 -4.85 4.13 3.77
N VAL A 67 -4.19 4.65 4.79
CA VAL A 67 -3.06 5.59 4.67
C VAL A 67 -1.86 4.89 5.28
N GLU A 68 -0.77 4.81 4.55
CA GLU A 68 0.44 4.08 4.92
C GLU A 68 1.65 4.97 4.69
N SER A 69 2.52 5.03 5.69
CA SER A 69 3.87 5.59 5.64
C SER A 69 4.90 4.45 5.80
N SER A 70 6.19 4.79 5.84
CA SER A 70 7.25 3.81 6.11
C SER A 70 7.21 3.20 7.52
N ASP A 71 6.59 3.90 8.47
CA ASP A 71 6.62 3.65 9.90
C ASP A 71 5.23 3.41 10.50
N GLU A 72 4.16 3.73 9.79
CA GLU A 72 2.81 3.51 10.29
C GLU A 72 1.79 3.26 9.19
N MET A 73 0.64 2.74 9.59
CA MET A 73 -0.52 2.55 8.74
C MET A 73 -1.79 2.80 9.53
N THR A 74 -2.68 3.59 8.95
CA THR A 74 -4.02 3.85 9.47
C THR A 74 -5.07 3.34 8.50
N GLU A 75 -6.02 2.58 9.00
CA GLU A 75 -7.14 2.03 8.25
C GLU A 75 -8.46 2.50 8.85
N SER A 76 -9.39 2.92 7.98
CA SER A 76 -10.73 3.33 8.36
C SER A 76 -11.76 2.35 7.80
N PHE A 77 -12.73 1.99 8.63
CA PHE A 77 -13.74 0.98 8.32
C PHE A 77 -15.16 1.54 8.51
N GLU A 78 -16.12 0.97 7.79
CA GLU A 78 -17.55 1.29 7.92
C GLU A 78 -18.39 0.02 7.85
N GLY A 79 -19.39 -0.10 8.71
CA GLY A 79 -20.33 -1.24 8.69
C GLY A 79 -19.86 -2.48 9.44
N ARG A 80 -18.67 -2.43 10.07
CA ARG A 80 -18.14 -3.54 10.86
C ARG A 80 -19.01 -3.88 12.07
N ARG A 81 -19.36 -5.17 12.18
CA ARG A 81 -20.22 -5.72 13.25
C ARG A 81 -19.60 -5.68 14.65
N ASP A 82 -18.28 -5.58 14.74
CA ASP A 82 -17.54 -5.47 15.99
C ASP A 82 -17.25 -4.01 16.38
N PHE A 83 -17.86 -3.04 15.67
CA PHE A 83 -17.69 -1.61 15.92
C PHE A 83 -16.25 -1.11 15.76
N LEU A 84 -15.40 -1.84 15.04
CA LEU A 84 -14.08 -1.35 14.66
C LEU A 84 -14.21 -0.28 13.57
N TYR A 85 -13.96 0.98 13.91
CA TYR A 85 -13.99 2.10 12.96
C TYR A 85 -12.61 2.47 12.42
N CYS A 86 -11.56 2.24 13.23
CA CYS A 86 -10.20 2.64 12.90
C CYS A 86 -9.20 1.63 13.46
N ARG A 87 -8.17 1.32 12.69
CA ARG A 87 -6.99 0.57 13.13
C ARG A 87 -5.76 1.39 12.81
N HIS A 88 -4.92 1.63 13.80
CA HIS A 88 -3.62 2.26 13.63
C HIS A 88 -2.53 1.27 14.02
N VAL A 89 -1.53 1.12 13.16
CA VAL A 89 -0.42 0.18 13.32
C VAL A 89 0.87 0.96 13.13
N VAL A 90 1.81 0.80 14.05
CA VAL A 90 3.17 1.34 13.92
C VAL A 90 4.11 0.18 13.60
N PHE A 91 4.87 0.32 12.52
CA PHE A 91 5.88 -0.63 12.09
C PHE A 91 7.18 -0.42 12.86
N GLN A 92 7.91 -1.51 13.08
CA GLN A 92 9.26 -1.39 13.60
C GLN A 92 10.17 -0.77 12.53
N PRO A 93 11.19 0.01 12.93
CA PRO A 93 12.18 0.52 11.99
C PRO A 93 12.76 -0.62 11.16
N GLN A 94 12.74 -0.45 9.84
CA GLN A 94 13.39 -1.37 8.92
C GLN A 94 14.88 -1.42 9.31
N ILE A 95 15.35 -2.54 9.85
CA ILE A 95 16.78 -2.76 10.01
C ILE A 95 17.33 -2.82 8.59
N LYS A 96 18.04 -1.77 8.17
CA LYS A 96 18.83 -1.79 6.93
C LYS A 96 19.99 -2.76 7.16
N LEU A 97 19.71 -4.05 7.06
CA LEU A 97 20.74 -5.08 7.06
C LEU A 97 21.56 -4.83 5.81
N SER A 98 22.86 -4.59 5.99
CA SER A 98 23.79 -4.65 4.87
C SER A 98 23.73 -6.05 4.24
N ARG A 99 24.22 -6.17 3.01
CA ARG A 99 24.32 -7.48 2.36
C ARG A 99 25.16 -8.44 3.20
N GLU A 100 26.20 -7.94 3.86
CA GLU A 100 27.01 -8.70 4.80
C GLU A 100 26.19 -9.16 6.04
N ASP A 101 25.32 -8.31 6.58
CA ASP A 101 24.48 -8.67 7.73
C ASP A 101 23.45 -9.74 7.36
N LEU A 102 22.87 -9.68 6.15
CA LEU A 102 21.91 -10.68 5.67
C LEU A 102 22.57 -12.05 5.46
N GLU A 103 23.78 -12.08 4.90
CA GLU A 103 24.57 -13.32 4.72
C GLU A 103 24.99 -13.92 6.06
N SER A 104 25.29 -13.10 7.07
CA SER A 104 25.61 -13.58 8.42
C SER A 104 24.40 -14.22 9.11
N HIS A 105 23.20 -13.64 8.97
CA HIS A 105 21.99 -14.13 9.63
C HIS A 105 21.48 -15.46 9.04
N LEU A 106 21.68 -15.67 7.73
CA LEU A 106 21.34 -16.94 7.07
C LEU A 106 22.29 -18.08 7.49
N LYS A 107 23.58 -17.79 7.72
CA LYS A 107 24.55 -18.79 8.19
C LYS A 107 24.29 -19.25 9.63
N VAL A 108 23.81 -18.35 10.51
CA VAL A 108 23.48 -18.71 11.90
C VAL A 108 22.32 -19.72 11.95
N ARG A 109 21.29 -19.54 11.13
CA ARG A 109 20.14 -20.45 11.09
C ARG A 109 20.44 -21.85 10.55
N GLU A 110 21.45 -21.98 9.68
CA GLU A 110 21.82 -23.29 9.12
C GLU A 110 22.56 -24.19 10.14
N ILE A 111 23.16 -23.58 11.17
CA ILE A 111 23.88 -24.28 12.24
C ILE A 111 22.90 -24.82 13.30
N GLU A 112 21.81 -24.09 13.60
CA GLU A 112 20.84 -24.47 14.62
C GLU A 112 19.91 -25.64 14.22
N VAL A 113 19.83 -25.98 12.92
CA VAL A 113 18.97 -27.09 12.43
C VAL A 113 19.72 -28.43 12.38
N LYS A 114 21.01 -28.46 12.70
CA LYS A 114 21.86 -29.67 12.61
C LYS A 114 22.19 -30.35 13.94
N HIS A 115 21.42 -30.13 15.02
CA HIS A 115 21.60 -30.85 16.29
C HIS A 115 20.32 -31.58 16.73
#